data_AF-A0A4Q3KG63-F1
#
_entry.id   AF-A0A4Q3KG63-F1
#
_cell.length_a   1.000
_cell.length_b   1.000
_cell.length_c   1.000
_cell.angle_alpha   90.00
_cell.angle_beta   90.00
_cell.angle_gamma   90.00
#
_symmetry.space_group_name_H-M   'P 1'
#
loop_
_entity.id
_entity.type
_entity.pdbx_description
1 polymer ?
#
loop_
_entity_poly.entity_id
_entity_poly.type
_entity_poly.pdbx_seq_one_letter_code
_entity_poly.pdbx_strand_id
1 'polypeptide(L)'
;MEDYESEELEVWPENERAMAFFQRVGTRWLVPAMGGIPQGLRWEAIYPLMEQLKLPPDEWDELHLELMLMEESALDTMREFAPPPKK
;
A
#
# COMPACT_ATOMS: atom_id res chain seq x y z
N MET A 1 -12.63 -22.06 9.09
CA MET A 1 -11.39 -21.62 8.43
C MET A 1 -11.80 -21.43 7.00
N GLU A 2 -12.12 -20.19 6.63
CA GLU A 2 -12.57 -19.88 5.27
C GLU A 2 -11.37 -20.04 4.34
N ASP A 3 -11.57 -20.82 3.29
CA ASP A 3 -10.63 -21.08 2.22
C ASP A 3 -10.53 -19.79 1.40
N TYR A 4 -9.59 -18.92 1.74
CA TYR A 4 -9.23 -17.83 0.85
C TYR A 4 -8.56 -18.50 -0.35
N GLU A 5 -9.30 -18.72 -1.43
CA GLU A 5 -8.70 -19.02 -2.73
C GLU A 5 -7.68 -17.91 -2.98
N SER A 6 -6.40 -18.26 -2.89
CA SER A 6 -5.33 -17.38 -3.29
C SER A 6 -5.42 -17.24 -4.80
N GLU A 7 -6.25 -16.30 -5.26
CA GLU A 7 -6.23 -15.87 -6.65
C GLU A 7 -4.78 -15.47 -6.96
N GLU A 8 -4.13 -16.25 -7.82
CA GLU A 8 -2.79 -15.93 -8.31
C GLU A 8 -2.92 -14.66 -9.15
N LEU A 9 -2.62 -13.54 -8.53
CA LEU A 9 -2.73 -12.22 -9.14
C LEU A 9 -1.49 -11.99 -9.99
N GLU A 10 -1.67 -12.07 -11.32
CA GLU A 10 -0.60 -11.76 -12.27
C GLU A 10 -0.28 -10.26 -12.21
N VAL A 11 0.99 -9.95 -11.94
CA VAL A 11 1.51 -8.58 -11.94
C VAL A 11 2.32 -8.39 -13.21
N TRP A 12 1.99 -7.37 -14.00
CA TRP A 12 2.77 -7.05 -15.20
C TRP A 12 4.20 -6.60 -14.83
N PRO A 13 5.20 -6.88 -15.68
CA PRO A 13 6.62 -6.63 -15.37
C PRO A 13 6.94 -5.20 -14.91
N GLU A 14 6.27 -4.20 -15.49
CA GLU A 14 6.42 -2.79 -15.11
C GLU A 14 6.02 -2.52 -13.65
N ASN A 15 5.00 -3.21 -13.15
CA ASN A 15 4.42 -2.99 -11.82
C ASN A 15 5.06 -3.87 -10.74
N GLU A 16 5.93 -4.83 -11.11
CA GLU A 16 6.53 -5.79 -10.16
C GLU A 16 7.28 -5.08 -9.02
N ARG A 17 8.03 -4.03 -9.34
CA ARG A 17 8.79 -3.27 -8.35
C ARG A 17 7.86 -2.56 -7.38
N ALA A 18 6.86 -1.86 -7.90
CA ALA A 18 5.89 -1.13 -7.11
C ALA A 18 5.16 -2.09 -6.16
N MET A 19 4.67 -3.21 -6.68
CA MET A 19 3.97 -4.23 -5.91
C MET A 19 4.87 -4.86 -4.84
N ALA A 20 6.10 -5.24 -5.19
CA ALA A 20 7.05 -5.81 -4.24
C ALA A 20 7.41 -4.80 -3.13
N PHE A 21 7.54 -3.52 -3.47
CA PHE A 21 7.77 -2.46 -2.48
C PHE A 21 6.55 -2.26 -1.58
N PHE A 22 5.35 -2.20 -2.16
CA PHE A 22 4.10 -2.02 -1.44
C PHE A 22 3.83 -3.18 -0.46
N GLN A 23 4.13 -4.42 -0.84
CA GLN A 23 4.08 -5.55 0.10
C GLN A 23 5.03 -5.37 1.29
N ARG A 24 6.19 -4.75 1.06
CA ARG A 24 7.21 -4.51 2.09
C ARG A 24 6.86 -3.34 3.03
N VAL A 25 5.94 -2.45 2.63
CA VAL A 25 5.37 -1.39 3.47
C VAL A 25 4.79 -1.98 4.75
N GLY A 26 4.08 -3.11 4.64
CA GLY A 26 3.60 -3.91 5.77
C GLY A 26 2.78 -3.08 6.77
N THR A 27 3.32 -2.84 7.96
CA THR A 27 2.64 -2.16 9.09
C THR A 27 2.82 -0.64 9.11
N ARG A 28 3.37 -0.04 8.04
CA ARG A 28 3.67 1.41 7.96
C ARG A 28 2.45 2.26 7.58
N TRP A 29 1.33 1.97 8.20
CA TRP A 29 0.07 2.70 8.05
C TRP A 29 -0.15 3.65 9.22
N LEU A 30 -0.78 4.79 8.96
CA LEU A 30 -1.31 5.69 9.97
C LEU A 30 -2.68 5.16 10.41
N VAL A 31 -2.72 4.48 11.55
CA VAL A 31 -3.95 3.91 12.12
C VAL A 31 -4.49 4.83 13.22
N PRO A 32 -5.80 5.15 13.24
CA PRO A 32 -6.42 5.95 14.30
C PRO A 32 -6.28 5.31 15.70
N ALA A 33 -6.21 6.15 16.74
CA ALA A 33 -5.97 5.72 18.12
C ALA A 33 -7.02 4.75 18.69
N MET A 34 -8.26 4.82 18.22
CA MET A 34 -9.38 3.96 18.67
C MET A 34 -9.57 2.71 17.79
N GLY A 35 -8.56 2.37 16.97
CA GLY A 35 -8.69 1.37 15.93
C GLY A 35 -9.52 1.86 14.74
N GLY A 36 -9.57 1.08 13.67
CA GLY A 36 -10.32 1.39 12.46
C GLY A 36 -9.49 1.28 11.19
N ILE A 37 -10.05 1.79 10.09
CA ILE A 37 -9.39 1.79 8.78
C ILE A 37 -8.17 2.72 8.86
N PRO A 38 -7.02 2.33 8.30
CA PRO A 38 -5.91 3.23 8.07
C PRO A 38 -6.33 4.53 7.37
N GLN A 39 -5.69 5.65 7.71
CA GLN A 39 -5.91 6.92 7.01
C GLN A 39 -4.99 7.09 5.80
N GLY A 40 -3.90 6.33 5.76
CA GLY A 40 -2.89 6.37 4.72
C GLY A 40 -1.58 5.74 5.20
N LEU A 41 -0.58 5.73 4.35
CA LEU A 41 0.79 5.38 4.62
C LEU A 41 1.48 6.47 5.43
N ARG A 42 2.41 6.03 6.28
CA ARG A 42 3.35 6.93 6.95
C ARG A 42 4.48 7.27 6.00
N TRP A 43 4.24 8.22 5.10
CA TRP A 43 5.19 8.62 4.06
C TRP A 43 6.59 8.96 4.59
N GLU A 44 6.69 9.50 5.81
CA GLU A 44 7.95 9.74 6.51
C GLU A 44 8.78 8.47 6.77
N ALA A 45 8.13 7.31 6.87
CA ALA A 45 8.78 6.01 7.00
C ALA A 45 9.01 5.32 5.64
N ILE A 46 8.35 5.80 4.57
CA ILE A 46 8.45 5.27 3.21
C ILE A 46 9.62 5.90 2.47
N TYR A 47 9.79 7.23 2.54
CA TYR A 47 10.86 7.92 1.83
C TYR A 47 12.26 7.34 2.10
N PRO A 48 12.66 7.02 3.35
CA PRO A 48 13.97 6.41 3.58
C PRO A 48 14.14 5.02 2.95
N LEU A 49 13.05 4.27 2.77
CA LEU A 49 13.08 2.97 2.10
C LEU A 49 13.20 3.13 0.59
N MET A 50 12.53 4.12 0.00
CA MET A 50 12.69 4.47 -1.41
C MET A 50 14.10 4.97 -1.69
N GLU A 51 14.66 5.82 -0.82
CA GLU A 51 16.05 6.32 -0.93
C GLU A 51 17.09 5.20 -0.94
N GLN A 52 16.86 4.12 -0.17
CA GLN A 52 17.76 2.96 -0.14
C GLN A 52 17.87 2.25 -1.50
N LEU A 53 16.87 2.39 -2.38
CA LEU A 53 16.89 1.79 -3.71
C LEU A 53 17.84 2.50 -4.66
N LYS A 54 18.23 3.75 -4.35
CA LYS A 54 19.14 4.57 -5.17
C LYS A 54 18.71 4.66 -6.64
N LEU A 55 17.41 4.80 -6.87
CA LEU A 55 16.82 4.93 -8.20
C LEU A 55 17.21 6.26 -8.85
N PRO A 56 17.28 6.31 -10.20
CA PRO A 56 17.36 7.57 -10.92
C PRO A 56 16.07 8.38 -10.68
N PRO A 57 16.11 9.73 -10.84
CA PRO A 57 14.99 10.61 -10.51
C PRO A 57 13.67 10.19 -11.16
N ASP A 58 13.68 9.86 -12.46
CA ASP A 58 12.47 9.50 -13.19
C ASP A 58 11.82 8.21 -12.64
N GLU A 59 12.61 7.18 -12.31
CA GLU A 59 12.13 5.93 -11.72
C GLU A 59 11.70 6.10 -10.26
N TRP A 60 12.27 7.08 -9.56
CA TRP A 60 11.86 7.44 -8.21
C TRP A 60 10.48 8.11 -8.23
N ASP A 61 10.28 9.05 -9.15
CA ASP A 61 9.00 9.75 -9.34
C ASP A 61 7.90 8.77 -9.79
N GLU A 62 8.24 7.83 -10.67
CA GLU A 62 7.34 6.75 -11.10
C GLU A 62 6.92 5.85 -9.93
N LEU A 63 7.90 5.33 -9.16
CA LEU A 63 7.60 4.52 -7.98
C LEU A 63 6.75 5.29 -6.96
N HIS A 64 7.02 6.58 -6.78
CA HIS A 64 6.23 7.43 -5.89
C HIS A 64 4.76 7.50 -6.35
N LEU A 65 4.51 7.74 -7.63
CA LEU A 65 3.17 7.81 -8.21
C LEU A 65 2.42 6.47 -8.07
N GLU A 66 3.09 5.35 -8.37
CA GLU A 66 2.51 4.02 -8.22
C GLU A 66 2.11 3.71 -6.77
N LEU A 67 2.95 4.12 -5.80
CA LEU A 67 2.66 3.95 -4.38
C LEU A 67 1.48 4.78 -3.91
N MET A 68 1.32 6.01 -4.41
CA MET A 68 0.12 6.82 -4.12
C MET A 68 -1.14 6.17 -4.68
N LEU A 69 -1.09 5.63 -5.91
CA LEU A 69 -2.23 4.96 -6.52
C LEU A 69 -2.63 3.68 -5.77
N MET A 70 -1.64 2.88 -5.35
CA MET A 70 -1.87 1.69 -4.54
C MET A 70 -2.41 2.03 -3.14
N GLU A 71 -1.92 3.12 -2.52
CA GLU A 71 -2.44 3.62 -1.26
C GLU A 71 -3.93 3.98 -1.38
N GLU A 72 -4.31 4.78 -2.39
CA GLU A 72 -5.69 5.18 -2.62
C GLU A 72 -6.60 3.95 -2.81
N SER A 73 -6.20 3.04 -3.69
CA SER A 73 -6.94 1.81 -3.98
C SER A 73 -7.09 0.91 -2.75
N ALA A 74 -6.03 0.79 -1.95
CA ALA A 74 -6.05 0.02 -0.71
C ALA A 74 -6.98 0.65 0.33
N LEU A 75 -6.97 1.98 0.47
CA LEU A 75 -7.86 2.70 1.38
C LEU A 75 -9.33 2.52 0.99
N ASP A 76 -9.65 2.61 -0.30
CA ASP A 76 -11.01 2.42 -0.79
C ASP A 76 -11.48 0.98 -0.57
N THR A 77 -10.63 0.00 -0.87
CA THR A 77 -10.89 -1.41 -0.57
C THR A 77 -11.13 -1.61 0.93
N MET A 78 -10.25 -1.11 1.80
CA MET A 78 -10.41 -1.25 3.25
C MET A 78 -11.68 -0.57 3.78
N ARG A 79 -12.12 0.54 3.17
CA ARG A 79 -13.38 1.21 3.49
C ARG A 79 -14.59 0.39 3.06
N GLU A 80 -14.54 -0.22 1.89
CA GLU A 80 -15.59 -1.10 1.38
C GLU A 80 -15.84 -2.29 2.32
N PHE A 81 -14.77 -2.92 2.81
CA PHE A 81 -14.85 -4.07 3.70
C PHE A 81 -14.97 -3.70 5.19
N ALA A 82 -14.97 -2.41 5.55
CA ALA A 82 -15.10 -2.01 6.94
C ALA A 82 -16.51 -2.28 7.48
N PRO A 83 -16.64 -2.81 8.71
CA PRO A 83 -17.94 -3.01 9.31
C PRO A 83 -18.66 -1.66 9.48
N PRO A 84 -19.98 -1.59 9.22
CA PRO A 84 -20.73 -0.35 9.37
C PRO A 84 -20.64 0.17 10.81
N PRO A 85 -20.63 1.50 11.01
CA PRO A 85 -20.55 2.07 12.34
C PRO A 85 -21.70 1.56 13.20
N LYS A 86 -21.38 1.05 14.40
CA LYS A 86 -22.39 0.66 15.39
C LYS A 86 -23.18 1.92 15.79
N LYS A 87 -24.49 1.89 15.55
CA LYS A 87 -25.43 2.95 15.98
C LYS A 87 -25.51 3.05 17.49
#